data_AF-A0A2D5BB10-F1
#
_entry.id   AF-A0A2D5BB10-F1
#
_cell.length_a   1.000
_cell.length_b   1.000
_cell.length_c   1.000
_cell.angle_alpha   90.00
_cell.angle_beta   90.00
_cell.angle_gamma   90.00
#
_symmetry.space_group_name_H-M   'P 1'
#
loop_
_entity.id
_entity.type
_entity.pdbx_description
1 polymer ?
#
loop_
_entity_poly.entity_id
_entity_poly.type
_entity_poly.pdbx_seq_one_letter_code
_entity_poly.pdbx_strand_id
1 'polypeptide(L)' 'MNKKLSFLNQYLTLWILLAMVFGVLFGYYFPSSSSFIGSFNNGSINIPIAIGLIMMMYAPLAKVNYSLLPKVFGNIKV' A
#
# COMPACT_ATOMS: atom_id res chain seq x y z
N MET A 1 25.88 3.03 19.74
CA MET A 1 25.80 3.81 18.48
C MET A 1 24.36 4.17 18.21
N ASN A 2 23.95 5.41 18.50
CA ASN A 2 22.60 5.91 18.24
C ASN A 2 22.39 6.03 16.73
N LYS A 3 21.74 5.05 16.10
CA LYS A 3 21.19 5.21 14.75
C LYS A 3 20.13 6.30 14.84
N LYS A 4 20.50 7.56 14.56
CA LYS A 4 19.53 8.61 14.28
C LYS A 4 18.56 8.03 13.25
N LEU A 5 17.27 8.06 13.57
CA LEU A 5 16.23 7.66 12.63
C LEU A 5 16.48 8.41 11.33
N SER A 6 16.45 7.68 10.21
CA SER A 6 16.68 8.25 8.87
C SER A 6 15.88 9.54 8.73
N PHE A 7 16.46 10.59 8.16
CA PHE A 7 15.82 11.90 7.98
C PHE A 7 14.42 11.79 7.33
N LEU A 8 14.21 10.73 6.53
CA LEU A 8 12.91 10.33 5.98
C LEU A 8 11.86 9.95 7.04
N ASN A 9 12.25 9.23 8.10
CA ASN A 9 11.37 8.89 9.23
C ASN A 9 11.13 10.09 10.15
N GLN A 10 12.14 10.97 10.33
CA GLN A 10 12.00 12.14 11.19
C GLN A 10 11.02 13.18 10.63
N TYR A 11 10.96 13.32 9.30
CA TYR A 11 10.05 14.25 8.61
C TYR A 11 8.95 13.55 7.82
N LEU A 12 8.65 12.29 8.14
CA LEU A 12 7.75 11.44 7.37
C LEU A 12 6.38 12.07 7.15
N THR A 13 5.82 12.72 8.17
CA THR A 13 4.53 13.44 8.08
C THR A 13 4.58 14.58 7.07
N LEU A 14 5.68 15.35 7.04
CA LEU A 14 5.84 16.48 6.11
C LEU A 14 5.99 15.98 4.68
N TRP A 15 6.74 14.89 4.47
CA TRP A 15 6.85 14.22 3.18
C TRP A 15 5.51 13.63 2.70
N ILE A 16 4.71 13.03 3.59
CA ILE A 16 3.35 12.55 3.25
C ILE A 16 2.47 13.71 2.79
N LEU A 17 2.47 14.82 3.52
CA LEU A 17 1.67 15.99 3.15
C LEU A 17 2.10 16.55 1.79
N LEU A 18 3.40 16.66 1.57
CA LEU A 18 3.94 17.09 0.28
C LEU A 18 3.48 16.14 -0.84
N ALA A 19 3.63 14.82 -0.66
CA ALA A 19 3.21 13.82 -1.62
C ALA A 19 1.69 13.85 -1.89
N MET A 20 0.88 14.09 -0.86
CA MET A 20 -0.58 14.23 -1.01
C MET A 20 -0.93 15.47 -1.85
N VAL A 21 -0.37 16.63 -1.53
CA VAL A 21 -0.59 17.87 -2.28
C VAL A 21 -0.16 17.71 -3.73
N PHE A 22 1.05 17.18 -3.96
CA PHE A 22 1.53 16.92 -5.31
C PHE A 22 0.66 15.90 -6.06
N GLY A 23 0.26 14.80 -5.42
CA GLY A 23 -0.59 13.77 -6.03
C GLY A 23 -1.97 14.29 -6.42
N VAL A 24 -2.59 15.13 -5.58
CA VAL A 24 -3.89 15.74 -5.87
C VAL A 24 -3.78 16.76 -7.01
N LEU A 25 -2.77 17.63 -6.98
CA LEU A 25 -2.54 18.61 -8.07
C LEU A 25 -2.28 17.89 -9.39
N PHE A 26 -1.40 16.88 -9.39
CA PHE A 26 -1.10 16.09 -10.58
C PHE A 26 -2.34 15.34 -11.11
N GLY A 27 -3.13 14.72 -10.22
CA GLY A 27 -4.39 14.07 -10.58
C GLY A 27 -5.46 15.03 -11.11
N TYR A 28 -5.46 16.28 -10.65
CA TYR A 28 -6.35 17.34 -11.16
C TYR A 28 -5.95 17.83 -12.55
N TYR A 29 -4.65 18.02 -12.81
CA TYR A 29 -4.15 18.46 -14.12
C TYR A 29 -4.29 17.39 -15.22
N PHE A 30 -4.34 16.11 -14.86
CA PHE A 30 -4.56 15.00 -15.78
C PHE A 30 -5.95 14.35 -15.58
N PRO A 31 -7.06 15.03 -15.97
CA PRO A 31 -8.41 14.47 -15.85
C PRO A 31 -8.60 13.22 -16.73
N SER A 32 -7.75 13.04 -17.75
CA SER A 32 -7.72 11.83 -18.58
C SER A 32 -7.40 10.57 -17.77
N SER A 33 -6.76 10.65 -16.61
CA SER A 33 -6.59 9.48 -15.72
C SER A 33 -7.93 8.91 -15.27
N SER A 34 -8.96 9.75 -15.09
CA SER A 34 -10.33 9.28 -14.82
C SER A 34 -10.95 8.58 -16.03
N SER A 35 -10.65 9.04 -17.26
CA SER A 35 -11.10 8.41 -18.50
C SER A 35 -10.36 7.10 -18.79
N PHE A 36 -9.05 7.00 -18.49
CA PHE A 36 -8.28 5.75 -18.56
C PHE A 36 -8.74 4.75 -17.49
N ILE A 37 -9.09 5.21 -16.28
CA ILE A 37 -9.65 4.34 -15.23
C ILE A 37 -11.10 3.92 -15.57
N GLY A 38 -11.90 4.84 -16.11
CA GLY A 38 -13.29 4.62 -16.51
C GLY A 38 -13.48 3.83 -17.81
N SER A 39 -12.50 3.82 -18.71
CA SER A 39 -12.55 3.02 -19.95
C SER A 39 -12.14 1.56 -19.72
N PHE A 40 -11.41 1.28 -18.64
CA PHE A 40 -11.09 -0.08 -18.16
C PHE A 40 -12.15 -0.62 -17.19
N ASN A 41 -13.33 -0.02 -17.18
CA ASN A 41 -14.42 -0.33 -16.28
C ASN A 41 -15.30 -1.44 -16.88
N ASN A 42 -14.75 -2.65 -16.98
CA ASN A 42 -15.57 -3.85 -17.18
C ASN A 42 -16.29 -4.17 -15.85
N GLY A 43 -17.41 -3.51 -15.59
CA GLY A 43 -18.35 -3.93 -14.56
C GLY A 43 -18.11 -3.46 -13.12
N SER A 44 -17.46 -2.31 -12.88
CA SER A 44 -17.29 -1.64 -11.57
C SER A 44 -16.01 -1.95 -10.78
N ILE A 45 -15.05 -2.70 -11.34
CA ILE A 45 -13.76 -2.97 -10.69
C ILE A 45 -12.63 -2.37 -11.52
N ASN A 46 -12.01 -1.32 -10.98
CA ASN A 46 -10.84 -0.70 -11.57
C ASN A 46 -9.62 -1.64 -11.41
N ILE A 47 -9.21 -2.30 -12.50
CA ILE A 47 -8.08 -3.25 -12.54
C ILE A 47 -6.79 -2.71 -11.88
N PRO A 48 -6.38 -1.43 -12.09
CA PRO A 48 -5.20 -0.88 -11.42
C PRO A 48 -5.31 -0.85 -9.88
N ILE A 49 -6.50 -0.54 -9.37
CA ILE A 49 -6.75 -0.54 -7.92
C ILE A 49 -6.76 -1.96 -7.37
N ALA A 50 -7.34 -2.92 -8.10
CA ALA A 50 -7.33 -4.33 -7.71
C ALA A 50 -5.88 -4.87 -7.58
N ILE A 51 -5.01 -4.55 -8.54
CA ILE A 51 -3.58 -4.89 -8.46
C ILE A 51 -2.91 -4.20 -7.27
N GLY A 52 -3.22 -2.92 -7.03
CA GLY A 52 -2.70 -2.17 -5.88
C GLY A 52 -3.06 -2.84 -4.53
N LEU A 53 -4.31 -3.30 -4.38
CA LEU A 53 -4.77 -4.00 -3.18
C LEU A 53 -4.08 -5.35 -2.99
N ILE A 54 -3.92 -6.14 -4.06
CA ILE A 54 -3.18 -7.41 -4.01
C ILE A 54 -1.73 -7.16 -3.59
N MET A 55 -1.08 -6.13 -4.13
CA MET A 55 0.30 -5.77 -3.78
C MET A 55 0.43 -5.38 -2.31
N MET A 56 -0.55 -4.65 -1.77
CA MET A 56 -0.63 -4.31 -0.34
C MET A 56 -0.81 -5.54 0.55
N MET A 57 -1.56 -6.56 0.12
CA MET A 57 -1.74 -7.82 0.86
C MET A 57 -0.54 -8.76 0.75
N TYR A 58 0.17 -8.76 -0.37
CA TYR A 58 1.36 -9.59 -0.58
C TYR A 58 2.53 -9.17 0.32
N ALA A 59 2.74 -7.87 0.53
CA ALA A 59 3.86 -7.36 1.33
C ALA A 59 3.87 -7.85 2.80
N PRO A 60 2.75 -7.85 3.54
CA PRO A 60 2.65 -8.48 4.86
C PRO A 60 2.88 -9.99 4.83
N LEU A 61 2.30 -10.70 3.85
CA LEU A 61 2.40 -12.17 3.73
C LEU A 61 3.84 -12.64 3.50
N ALA A 62 4.63 -11.90 2.71
CA ALA A 62 6.04 -12.21 2.49
C ALA A 62 6.92 -12.01 3.74
N LYS A 63 6.45 -11.22 4.72
CA LYS A 63 7.18 -10.89 5.94
C LYS A 63 6.87 -11.84 7.11
N VAL A 64 6.01 -12.85 6.93
CA VAL A 64 5.63 -13.76 8.02
C VAL A 64 6.70 -14.81 8.29
N ASN A 65 6.94 -15.10 9.56
CA ASN A 65 7.84 -16.18 9.96
C ASN A 65 7.06 -17.52 9.96
N TYR A 66 7.14 -18.25 8.86
CA TYR A 66 6.48 -19.54 8.68
C TYR A 66 6.94 -20.61 9.70
N SER A 67 8.09 -20.44 10.34
CA SER A 67 8.57 -21.36 11.40
C SER A 67 7.71 -21.29 12.68
N LEU A 68 6.85 -20.28 12.83
CA LEU A 68 5.91 -20.16 13.95
C LEU A 68 4.57 -20.87 13.69
N LEU A 69 4.26 -21.24 12.44
CA LEU A 69 3.04 -21.97 12.10
C LEU A 69 2.82 -23.26 12.93
N PRO A 70 3.80 -24.15 13.12
CA PRO A 70 3.60 -25.37 13.91
C PRO A 70 3.26 -25.09 15.39
N LYS A 71 3.62 -23.92 15.93
CA LYS A 71 3.24 -23.53 17.31
C LYS A 71 1.75 -23.22 17.45
N VAL A 72 1.11 -22.71 16.39
CA VAL A 72 -0.33 -22.38 16.37
C VAL A 72 -1.17 -23.66 16.35
N PHE A 73 -0.73 -24.68 15.60
CA PHE A 73 -1.43 -25.97 15.53
C PHE A 73 -1.23 -26.86 16.77
N GLY A 74 -0.24 -26.56 17.63
CA GLY A 74 -0.01 -27.31 18.87
C GLY A 74 -0.90 -26.90 20.05
N ASN A 75 -1.60 -25.76 19.97
CA ASN A 75 -2.45 -25.23 21.05
C ASN A 75 -3.88 -24.94 20.56
N ILE A 76 -4.43 -25.85 19.77
CA ILE A 76 -5.88 -25.95 19.57
C ILE A 76 -6.49 -26.42 20.89
N LYS A 77 -6.77 -25.48 21.80
CA LYS A 77 -7.82 -25.69 22.80
C LYS A 77 -9.14 -25.78 22.03
N VAL A 78 -9.66 -27.00 21.94
CA VAL A 78 -11.04 -27.28 21.56
C VAL A 78 -11.98 -26.71 22.60
#